data_AF-X1TES6-F1
#
_entry.id   AF-X1TES6-F1
#
_cell.length_a   1.000
_cell.length_b   1.000
_cell.length_c   1.000
_cell.angle_alpha   90.00
_cell.angle_beta   90.00
_cell.angle_gamma   90.00
#
_symmetry.space_group_name_H-M   'P 1'
#
loop_
_entity.id
_entity.type
_entity.pdbx_description
1 polymer ?
#
loop_
_entity_poly.entity_id
_entity_poly.type
_entity_poly.pdbx_seq_one_letter_code
_entity_poly.pdbx_strand_id
1 'polypeptide(L)' 'MNQGKYVFAQLTDFLPQRVFDRLVYKYTGNKYVKHFFCWNQLLSMVFDQHTGRDSLRDLMV' A
#
# COMPACT_ATOMS: atom_id res chain seq x y z
N MET A 1 11.41 -3.89 -21.86
CA MET A 1 10.50 -4.52 -20.87
C MET A 1 11.34 -4.88 -19.66
N ASN A 2 10.98 -4.42 -18.46
CA ASN A 2 11.83 -4.59 -17.27
C ASN A 2 12.06 -6.08 -17.00
N GLN A 3 13.33 -6.51 -17.06
CA GLN A 3 13.75 -7.85 -16.70
C GLN A 3 13.94 -7.93 -15.18
N GLY A 4 12.84 -8.08 -14.42
CA GLY A 4 12.89 -8.25 -12.97
C GLY A 4 11.66 -7.76 -12.22
N LYS A 5 11.61 -8.01 -10.90
CA LYS A 5 10.65 -7.38 -9.99
C LYS A 5 10.96 -5.88 -9.88
N TYR A 6 9.93 -5.04 -9.85
CA TYR A 6 10.08 -3.62 -9.55
C TYR A 6 10.69 -3.40 -8.15
N VAL A 7 11.51 -2.36 -7.99
CA VAL A 7 12.13 -2.00 -6.70
C VAL A 7 11.06 -1.81 -5.61
N PHE A 8 9.94 -1.18 -5.94
CA PHE A 8 8.82 -1.04 -5.01
C PHE A 8 8.25 -2.41 -4.58
N ALA A 9 8.13 -3.37 -5.50
CA ALA A 9 7.65 -4.72 -5.17
C ALA A 9 8.63 -5.47 -4.25
N GLN A 10 9.93 -5.20 -4.35
CA GLN A 10 10.93 -5.74 -3.43
C GLN A 10 10.81 -5.09 -2.04
N LEU A 11 10.54 -3.79 -1.97
CA LEU A 11 10.31 -3.09 -0.70
C LEU A 11 9.05 -3.61 0.01
N THR A 12 7.98 -3.90 -0.74
CA THR A 12 6.76 -4.44 -0.17
C THR A 12 6.90 -5.85 0.38
N ASP A 13 7.87 -6.64 -0.12
CA ASP A 13 8.16 -7.99 0.39
C ASP A 13 8.67 -7.95 1.86
N PHE A 14 9.19 -6.81 2.33
CA PHE A 14 9.60 -6.62 3.73
C PHE A 14 8.44 -6.25 4.68
N LEU A 15 7.27 -5.87 4.14
CA LEU A 15 6.14 -5.47 4.95
C LEU A 15 5.39 -6.72 5.47
N PRO A 16 5.05 -6.79 6.78
CA PRO A 16 4.41 -7.97 7.36
C PRO A 16 2.91 -8.02 7.04
N GLN A 17 2.56 -8.38 5.79
CA GLN A 17 1.18 -8.42 5.28
C GLN A 17 0.23 -9.21 6.20
N ARG A 18 0.63 -10.40 6.66
CA ARG A 18 -0.20 -11.24 7.56
C ARG A 18 -0.54 -10.56 8.89
N VAL A 19 0.39 -9.79 9.45
CA VAL A 19 0.15 -9.06 10.71
C VAL A 19 -0.80 -7.91 10.45
N PHE A 20 -0.60 -7.21 9.34
CA PHE A 20 -1.49 -6.12 8.91
C PHE A 20 -2.91 -6.61 8.66
N ASP A 21 -3.10 -7.73 7.94
CA ASP A 21 -4.42 -8.30 7.67
C ASP A 21 -5.18 -8.64 8.96
N ARG A 22 -4.46 -9.13 9.98
CA ARG A 22 -5.05 -9.39 11.31
C ARG A 22 -5.54 -8.10 11.96
N LEU A 23 -4.81 -7.00 11.84
CA LEU A 23 -5.22 -5.69 12.35
C LEU A 23 -6.43 -5.16 11.58
N VAL A 24 -6.40 -5.21 10.25
CA VAL A 24 -7.51 -4.78 9.40
C VAL A 24 -8.78 -5.56 9.73
N TYR A 25 -8.68 -6.87 9.96
CA TYR A 25 -9.81 -7.68 10.40
C TYR A 25 -10.30 -7.28 11.80
N LYS A 26 -9.38 -7.16 12.77
CA LYS A 26 -9.70 -6.79 14.16
C LYS A 26 -10.45 -5.46 14.26
N TYR A 27 -10.07 -4.48 13.45
CA TYR A 27 -10.67 -3.14 13.46
C TYR A 27 -11.71 -2.93 12.35
N THR A 28 -12.08 -3.98 11.62
CA THR A 28 -13.01 -3.89 10.48
C THR A 28 -12.64 -2.81 9.45
N GLY A 29 -11.33 -2.61 9.20
CA GLY A 29 -10.82 -1.52 8.37
C GLY A 29 -11.30 -1.55 6.92
N ASN A 30 -11.57 -2.75 6.38
CA ASN A 30 -12.12 -2.93 5.03
C ASN A 30 -13.66 -2.87 4.96
N LYS A 31 -14.35 -2.37 5.99
CA LYS A 31 -15.82 -2.31 5.99
C LYS A 31 -16.30 -1.34 4.90
N TYR A 32 -17.17 -1.83 4.01
CA TYR A 32 -17.71 -1.10 2.84
C TYR A 32 -16.73 -0.75 1.72
N VAL A 33 -15.50 -1.25 1.78
CA VAL A 33 -14.53 -1.05 0.69
C VAL A 33 -14.91 -1.88 -0.52
N LYS A 34 -14.95 -1.25 -1.70
CA LYS A 34 -15.25 -1.93 -2.98
C LYS A 34 -14.00 -2.29 -3.79
N HIS A 35 -13.08 -1.34 -3.95
CA HIS A 35 -11.91 -1.49 -4.84
C HIS A 35 -10.57 -1.07 -4.20
N PHE A 36 -10.60 -0.34 -3.08
CA PHE A 36 -9.41 0.25 -2.47
C PHE A 36 -9.19 -0.25 -1.03
N PHE A 37 -8.73 -1.48 -0.90
CA PHE A 37 -8.48 -2.14 0.39
C PHE A 37 -7.39 -1.42 1.21
N CYS A 38 -7.43 -1.55 2.53
CA CYS A 38 -6.45 -0.95 3.44
C CYS A 38 -5.00 -1.32 3.07
N TRP A 39 -4.78 -2.51 2.49
CA TRP A 39 -3.46 -2.89 1.99
C TRP A 39 -3.02 -1.99 0.83
N ASN A 40 -3.89 -1.79 -0.17
CA ASN A 40 -3.62 -0.89 -1.29
C ASN A 40 -3.42 0.55 -0.80
N GLN A 41 -4.20 0.99 0.18
CA GLN A 41 -4.03 2.30 0.82
C GLN A 41 -2.65 2.45 1.46
N LEU A 42 -2.20 1.46 2.22
CA LEU A 42 -0.86 1.45 2.82
C LEU A 42 0.23 1.49 1.74
N LEU A 43 0.10 0.69 0.69
CA LEU A 43 1.05 0.70 -0.43
C LEU A 43 1.11 2.07 -1.12
N SER A 44 -0.02 2.72 -1.36
CA SER A 44 -0.06 4.06 -1.95
C SER A 44 0.65 5.09 -1.06
N MET A 45 0.44 5.06 0.27
CA MET A 45 1.11 5.99 1.19
C MET A 45 2.62 5.76 1.26
N VAL A 46 3.08 4.50 1.24
CA VAL A 46 4.52 4.19 1.21
C VAL A 46 5.15 4.61 -0.12
N PHE A 47 4.42 4.45 -1.22
CA PHE A 47 4.85 4.89 -2.54
C PHE A 47 5.00 6.43 -2.59
N ASP A 48 4.04 7.17 -2.03
CA ASP A 48 4.12 8.63 -1.97
C ASP A 48 5.37 9.10 -1.25
N GLN A 49 5.62 8.58 -0.04
CA GLN A 49 6.83 8.90 0.73
C GLN A 49 8.10 8.58 -0.07
N HIS A 50 8.12 7.46 -0.80
CA HIS A 50 9.25 7.08 -1.64
C HIS A 50 9.47 8.04 -2.81
N THR A 51 8.39 8.59 -3.39
CA THR A 51 8.45 9.58 -4.46
C THR A 51 8.66 11.02 -3.98
N GLY A 52 8.77 11.24 -2.65
CA GLY A 52 8.92 12.56 -2.06
C GLY A 52 7.64 13.39 -2.08
N ARG A 53 6.48 12.74 -2.11
CA ARG A 53 5.16 13.37 -2.01
C ARG A 53 4.65 13.30 -0.58
N ASP A 54 4.04 14.39 -0.12
CA ASP A 54 3.50 14.50 1.23
C ASP A 54 2.03 14.07 1.32
N SER A 55 1.34 13.91 0.18
CA SER A 55 -0.09 13.58 0.15
C SER A 55 -0.49 12.67 -1.01
N LEU A 56 -1.45 11.78 -0.74
CA LEU A 56 -2.15 10.98 -1.75
C LEU A 56 -2.79 11.83 -2.85
N ARG A 57 -3.07 13.11 -2.56
CA ARG A 57 -3.58 14.05 -3.56
C ARG A 57 -2.55 14.34 -4.65
N ASP A 58 -1.27 14.36 -4.31
CA ASP A 58 -0.18 14.67 -5.23
C ASP A 58 0.10 13.51 -6.20
N LEU A 59 -0.53 12.35 -5.95
CA LEU A 59 -0.49 11.15 -6.78
C LEU A 59 -1.50 11.20 -7.94
N MET A 60 -2.57 12.01 -7.84
CA MET A 60 -3.68 12.09 -8.82
C MET A 60 -3.45 13.15 -9.91
N VAL A 61 -2.26 13.16 -10.53
CA VAL A 61 -1.96 14.00 -11.71
C VAL A 61 -2.60 13.45 -12.98
#